data_AF-A0A6G1RJ49-F1
#
_entry.id   AF-A0A6G1RJ49-F1
#
_cell.length_a   1.000
_cell.length_b   1.000
_cell.length_c   1.000
_cell.angle_alpha   90.00
_cell.angle_beta   90.00
_cell.angle_gamma   90.00
#
_symmetry.space_group_name_H-M   'P 1'
#
loop_
_entity.id
_entity.type
_entity.pdbx_description
1 polymer ?
#
loop_
_entity_poly.entity_id
_entity_poly.type
_entity_poly.pdbx_seq_one_letter_code
_entity_poly.pdbx_strand_id
1 'polypeptide(L)'
;MPHFSVESGPAASQVLVMGPDDFIVAVVSSLNRPFGSGIMTPSGVLLNSQMLDFSWQNKTMNHSIPRPENLIQPRKRPLSFLLPTIVRPSEGMCGTYLCLGANHGDRALSGIVQVLVNVLTFNKNLSESLSLGRLHPQLQSNTLQVDSEFPEEDVELLVARGHRVDKVQVVSVVHGARRTNSFIIGVKDPRSADAAGATIL
;
A
#
# COMPACT_ATOMS: atom_id res chain seq x y z
N MET A 1 -8.48 27.89 18.51
CA MET A 1 -8.88 26.51 18.18
C MET A 1 -7.76 25.59 18.60
N PRO A 2 -8.03 24.46 19.29
CA PRO A 2 -6.97 23.51 19.61
C PRO A 2 -6.42 22.93 18.31
N HIS A 3 -5.12 23.12 18.10
CA HIS A 3 -4.37 22.59 16.97
C HIS A 3 -3.82 21.22 17.38
N PHE A 4 -4.44 20.14 16.91
CA PHE A 4 -3.92 18.79 17.08
C PHE A 4 -2.99 18.48 15.91
N SER A 5 -1.68 18.60 16.13
CA SER A 5 -0.66 18.22 15.15
C SER A 5 -0.44 16.71 15.18
N VAL A 6 -1.30 15.95 14.51
CA VAL A 6 -0.96 14.58 14.10
C VAL A 6 -0.37 14.68 12.70
N GLU A 7 0.92 15.05 12.63
CA GLU A 7 1.65 15.14 11.36
C GLU A 7 2.02 13.76 10.79
N SER A 8 1.89 12.69 11.58
CA SER A 8 2.26 11.33 11.17
C SER A 8 1.15 10.32 11.46
N GLY A 9 0.82 9.52 10.44
CA GLY A 9 -0.17 8.45 10.51
C GLY A 9 -0.44 7.88 9.11
N PRO A 10 -1.04 6.68 9.00
CA PRO A 10 -1.41 6.11 7.72
C PRO A 10 -2.36 7.04 6.95
N ALA A 11 -1.99 7.38 5.72
CA ALA A 11 -2.80 8.20 4.82
C ALA A 11 -4.08 7.51 4.31
N ALA A 12 -4.13 6.18 4.41
CA ALA A 12 -5.22 5.37 3.89
C ALA A 12 -5.59 4.23 4.84
N SER A 13 -6.85 3.84 4.79
CA SER A 13 -7.43 2.71 5.51
C SER A 13 -7.92 1.67 4.52
N GLN A 14 -7.97 0.41 4.97
CA GLN A 14 -8.31 -0.71 4.11
C GLN A 14 -9.17 -1.73 4.83
N VAL A 15 -10.10 -2.33 4.07
CA VAL A 15 -10.98 -3.40 4.51
C VAL A 15 -10.94 -4.48 3.43
N LEU A 16 -10.46 -5.67 3.82
CA LEU A 16 -10.26 -6.82 2.94
C LEU A 16 -11.10 -7.96 3.50
N VAL A 17 -12.08 -8.43 2.73
CA VAL A 17 -13.06 -9.43 3.18
C VAL A 17 -13.12 -10.58 2.17
N MET A 18 -13.14 -11.79 2.70
CA MET A 18 -13.48 -13.00 1.96
C MET A 18 -14.52 -13.77 2.77
N GLY A 19 -15.64 -14.10 2.14
CA GLY A 19 -16.68 -14.90 2.75
C GLY A 19 -16.64 -16.37 2.31
N PRO A 20 -17.32 -17.27 3.07
CA PRO A 20 -17.53 -18.66 2.66
C PRO A 20 -18.46 -18.79 1.43
N ASP A 21 -19.20 -17.72 1.12
CA ASP A 21 -20.06 -17.54 -0.04
C ASP A 21 -19.31 -17.13 -1.33
N ASP A 22 -17.98 -17.22 -1.32
CA ASP A 22 -17.07 -16.90 -2.42
C ASP A 22 -17.03 -15.41 -2.81
N PHE A 23 -17.68 -14.52 -2.03
CA PHE A 23 -17.53 -13.09 -2.22
C PHE A 23 -16.19 -12.60 -1.68
N ILE A 24 -15.48 -11.83 -2.50
CA ILE A 24 -14.22 -11.17 -2.15
C ILE A 24 -14.39 -9.68 -2.36
N VAL A 25 -14.14 -8.90 -1.31
CA VAL A 25 -14.28 -7.45 -1.32
C VAL A 25 -12.97 -6.82 -0.85
N ALA A 26 -12.42 -5.93 -1.67
CA ALA A 26 -11.24 -5.14 -1.35
C ALA A 26 -11.60 -3.66 -1.40
N VAL A 27 -11.50 -2.96 -0.27
CA VAL A 27 -11.71 -1.52 -0.19
C VAL A 27 -10.46 -0.88 0.36
N VAL A 28 -9.94 0.12 -0.34
CA VAL A 28 -8.89 1.01 0.14
C VAL A 28 -9.41 2.43 -0.01
N SER A 29 -9.41 3.20 1.07
CA SER A 29 -10.00 4.54 1.14
C SER A 29 -9.07 5.51 1.85
N SER A 30 -9.14 6.79 1.49
CA SER A 30 -8.22 7.81 1.98
C SER A 30 -8.86 9.20 1.94
N LEU A 31 -8.43 10.06 2.86
CA LEU A 31 -8.65 11.50 2.82
C LEU A 31 -7.45 12.26 2.23
N ASN A 32 -6.49 11.55 1.65
CA ASN A 32 -5.11 11.94 1.34
C ASN A 32 -4.22 12.02 2.58
N ARG A 33 -4.24 13.16 3.28
CA ARG A 33 -3.44 13.34 4.50
C ARG A 33 -4.20 12.86 5.73
N PRO A 34 -3.53 12.59 6.88
CA PRO A 34 -4.22 12.46 8.16
C PRO A 34 -5.19 13.65 8.36
N PHE A 35 -6.46 13.36 8.68
CA PHE A 35 -7.56 14.34 8.78
C PHE A 35 -7.90 15.13 7.49
N GLY A 36 -7.39 14.70 6.34
CA GLY A 36 -7.70 15.27 5.03
C GLY A 36 -7.25 16.71 4.89
N SER A 37 -8.22 17.61 4.71
CA SER A 37 -7.99 19.06 4.64
C SER A 37 -7.94 19.74 6.02
N GLY A 38 -8.32 19.01 7.08
CA GLY A 38 -8.57 19.58 8.41
C GLY A 38 -9.87 20.38 8.51
N ILE A 39 -10.66 20.45 7.43
CA ILE A 39 -11.94 21.17 7.39
C ILE A 39 -13.07 20.17 7.66
N MET A 40 -13.91 20.50 8.64
CA MET A 40 -15.12 19.74 8.97
C MET A 40 -16.36 20.54 8.61
N THR A 41 -17.35 19.90 7.99
CA THR A 41 -18.65 20.51 7.73
C THR A 41 -19.43 20.69 9.04
N PRO A 42 -20.46 21.56 9.08
CA PRO A 42 -21.36 21.67 10.24
C PRO A 42 -22.04 20.34 10.62
N SER A 43 -22.16 19.40 9.67
CA SER A 43 -22.71 18.06 9.90
C SER A 43 -21.69 17.05 10.44
N GLY A 44 -20.43 17.47 10.67
CA GLY A 44 -19.38 16.60 11.20
C GLY A 44 -18.60 15.79 10.15
N VAL A 45 -18.74 16.09 8.85
CA VAL A 45 -18.01 15.38 7.80
C VAL A 45 -16.64 16.04 7.57
N LEU A 46 -15.57 15.28 7.70
CA LEU A 46 -14.22 15.72 7.35
C LEU A 46 -14.03 15.72 5.83
N LEU A 47 -13.54 16.83 5.30
CA LEU A 47 -13.28 16.99 3.87
C LEU A 47 -11.86 16.51 3.52
N ASN A 48 -11.73 15.79 2.41
CA ASN A 48 -10.45 15.28 1.92
C ASN A 48 -9.51 16.41 1.45
N SER A 49 -8.23 16.08 1.29
CA SER A 49 -7.23 16.93 0.62
C SER A 49 -6.75 16.33 -0.71
N GLN A 50 -7.64 15.63 -1.45
CA GLN A 50 -7.27 14.88 -2.66
C GLN A 50 -6.80 15.77 -3.82
N MET A 51 -7.12 17.07 -3.79
CA MET A 51 -6.61 18.01 -4.79
C MET A 51 -5.08 18.10 -4.81
N LEU A 52 -4.41 17.73 -3.71
CA LEU A 52 -2.95 17.70 -3.62
C LEU A 52 -2.31 16.55 -4.41
N ASP A 53 -3.08 15.55 -4.85
CA ASP A 53 -2.58 14.42 -5.63
C ASP A 53 -2.43 14.75 -7.13
N PHE A 54 -2.97 15.89 -7.59
CA PHE A 54 -2.70 16.39 -8.94
C PHE A 54 -1.26 16.91 -9.07
N SER A 55 -0.76 16.95 -10.30
CA SER A 55 0.46 17.69 -10.64
C SER A 55 0.16 19.19 -10.76
N TRP A 56 1.00 20.00 -10.13
CA TRP A 56 0.89 21.46 -10.11
C TRP A 56 1.98 22.06 -10.99
N GLN A 57 1.62 22.99 -11.88
CA GLN A 57 2.58 23.63 -12.81
C GLN A 57 3.50 24.63 -12.10
N ASN A 58 3.00 25.28 -11.03
CA ASN A 58 3.77 26.25 -10.25
C ASN A 58 4.44 25.54 -9.07
N LYS A 59 5.77 25.48 -9.12
CA LYS A 59 6.64 24.90 -8.10
C LYS A 59 6.41 25.57 -6.74
N THR A 60 5.85 24.83 -5.80
CA THR A 60 6.13 24.98 -4.38
C THR A 60 6.63 23.63 -3.88
N MET A 61 7.91 23.60 -3.47
CA MET A 61 8.73 22.53 -2.87
C MET A 61 8.36 21.04 -3.09
N ASN A 62 9.38 20.25 -3.43
CA ASN A 62 9.44 18.78 -3.38
C ASN A 62 8.56 17.98 -4.36
N HIS A 63 7.88 18.61 -5.31
CA HIS A 63 7.19 17.85 -6.35
C HIS A 63 8.11 17.50 -7.52
N SER A 64 8.05 16.22 -7.89
CA SER A 64 8.53 15.60 -9.13
C SER A 64 8.30 16.48 -10.37
N ILE A 65 9.04 16.18 -11.44
CA ILE A 65 8.73 16.70 -12.80
C ILE A 65 7.21 16.58 -13.03
N PRO A 66 6.50 17.69 -13.32
CA PRO A 66 5.05 17.69 -13.40
C PRO A 66 4.59 16.73 -14.49
N ARG A 67 3.68 15.81 -14.15
CA ARG A 67 3.11 14.83 -15.08
C ARG A 67 1.95 15.47 -15.83
N PRO A 68 2.08 15.76 -17.14
CA PRO A 68 1.03 16.46 -17.91
C PRO A 68 -0.34 15.76 -17.83
N GLU A 69 -0.33 14.42 -17.77
CA GLU A 69 -1.53 13.58 -17.70
C GLU A 69 -2.27 13.73 -16.37
N ASN A 70 -1.60 14.18 -15.32
CA ASN A 70 -2.17 14.38 -13.99
C ASN A 70 -2.30 15.87 -13.62
N LEU A 71 -2.39 16.78 -14.60
CA LEU A 71 -2.73 18.18 -14.36
C LEU A 71 -4.20 18.34 -13.95
N ILE A 72 -4.47 19.36 -13.14
CA ILE A 72 -5.81 19.73 -12.65
C ILE A 72 -6.72 20.14 -13.81
N GLN A 73 -7.91 19.55 -13.88
CA GLN A 73 -8.98 19.93 -14.79
C GLN A 73 -10.34 19.75 -14.12
N PRO A 74 -11.36 20.55 -14.47
CA PRO A 74 -12.71 20.37 -13.95
C PRO A 74 -13.22 18.94 -14.15
N ARG A 75 -13.84 18.35 -13.11
CA ARG A 75 -14.39 16.99 -13.07
C ARG A 75 -13.39 15.84 -13.27
N LYS A 76 -12.09 16.14 -13.39
CA LYS A 76 -11.05 15.11 -13.46
C LYS A 76 -10.81 14.49 -12.08
N ARG A 77 -10.41 13.23 -12.05
CA ARG A 77 -9.95 12.54 -10.82
C ARG A 77 -8.42 12.56 -10.77
N PRO A 78 -7.82 12.86 -9.62
CA PRO A 78 -6.36 12.80 -9.48
C PRO A 78 -5.87 11.36 -9.58
N LEU A 79 -4.62 11.19 -9.99
CA LEU A 79 -3.91 9.91 -9.91
C LEU A 79 -3.88 9.42 -8.46
N SER A 80 -4.06 8.12 -8.25
CA SER A 80 -4.08 7.51 -6.93
C SER A 80 -3.23 6.25 -6.90
N PHE A 81 -2.66 5.96 -5.73
CA PHE A 81 -1.98 4.70 -5.42
C PHE A 81 -2.76 3.85 -4.40
N LEU A 82 -4.06 4.08 -4.27
CA LEU A 82 -4.95 3.15 -3.59
C LEU A 82 -5.15 1.94 -4.51
N LEU A 83 -4.60 0.80 -4.12
CA LEU A 83 -4.52 -0.40 -4.97
C LEU A 83 -5.24 -1.61 -4.32
N PRO A 84 -6.58 -1.59 -4.19
CA PRO A 84 -7.33 -2.78 -3.81
C PRO A 84 -7.13 -3.87 -4.87
N THR A 85 -6.54 -5.00 -4.48
CA THR A 85 -6.12 -6.04 -5.41
C THR A 85 -6.78 -7.37 -5.05
N ILE A 86 -7.41 -8.03 -6.02
CA ILE A 86 -7.97 -9.37 -5.87
C ILE A 86 -7.32 -10.28 -6.91
N VAL A 87 -6.88 -11.45 -6.46
CA VAL A 87 -6.37 -12.53 -7.30
C VAL A 87 -7.32 -13.71 -7.15
N ARG A 88 -7.67 -14.31 -8.29
CA ARG A 88 -8.44 -15.55 -8.37
C ARG A 88 -7.85 -16.48 -9.43
N PRO A 89 -8.08 -17.79 -9.34
CA PRO A 89 -7.81 -18.71 -10.43
C PRO A 89 -8.44 -18.22 -11.74
N SER A 90 -7.71 -18.36 -12.84
CA SER A 90 -8.21 -18.01 -14.18
C SER A 90 -9.25 -19.01 -14.68
N GLU A 91 -9.10 -20.28 -14.29
CA GLU A 91 -9.99 -21.37 -14.66
C GLU A 91 -10.37 -22.19 -13.42
N GLY A 92 -11.62 -22.62 -13.38
CA GLY A 92 -12.18 -23.38 -12.26
C GLY A 92 -12.31 -22.57 -10.96
N MET A 93 -12.69 -23.27 -9.89
CA MET A 93 -12.80 -22.72 -8.54
C MET A 93 -11.67 -23.18 -7.60
N CYS A 94 -10.81 -24.06 -8.10
CA CYS A 94 -9.70 -24.61 -7.32
C CYS A 94 -8.47 -23.74 -7.50
N GLY A 95 -7.85 -23.32 -6.40
CA GLY A 95 -6.58 -22.61 -6.42
C GLY A 95 -6.46 -21.55 -5.34
N THR A 96 -5.51 -20.63 -5.53
CA THR A 96 -5.21 -19.59 -4.56
C THR A 96 -6.03 -18.34 -4.87
N TYR A 97 -6.86 -17.93 -3.91
CA TYR A 97 -7.51 -16.63 -3.91
C TYR A 97 -6.79 -15.71 -2.94
N LEU A 98 -6.52 -14.48 -3.38
CA LEU A 98 -5.88 -13.45 -2.55
C LEU A 98 -6.67 -12.16 -2.64
N CYS A 99 -6.70 -11.43 -1.54
CA CYS A 99 -7.17 -10.08 -1.46
C CYS A 99 -6.07 -9.30 -0.76
N LEU A 100 -5.54 -8.26 -1.38
CA LEU A 100 -4.44 -7.46 -0.89
C LEU A 100 -4.82 -5.98 -0.94
N GLY A 101 -4.30 -5.23 0.02
CA GLY A 101 -4.28 -3.79 -0.02
C GLY A 101 -3.01 -3.29 0.67
N ALA A 102 -2.59 -2.09 0.30
CA ALA A 102 -1.36 -1.52 0.82
C ALA A 102 -1.45 -0.01 1.01
N ASN A 103 -0.64 0.47 1.95
CA ASN A 103 -0.46 1.87 2.30
C ASN A 103 0.97 2.33 1.98
N HIS A 104 1.21 3.65 2.08
CA HIS A 104 2.46 4.38 1.77
C HIS A 104 2.62 4.87 0.31
N GLY A 105 1.53 5.35 -0.30
CA GLY A 105 1.61 6.03 -1.59
C GLY A 105 2.08 5.12 -2.72
N ASP A 106 2.98 5.59 -3.58
CA ASP A 106 3.54 4.84 -4.70
C ASP A 106 4.26 3.55 -4.30
N ARG A 107 4.86 3.52 -3.12
CA ARG A 107 5.49 2.32 -2.53
C ARG A 107 4.52 1.17 -2.32
N ALA A 108 3.20 1.44 -2.22
CA ALA A 108 2.16 0.44 -2.11
C ALA A 108 2.19 -0.55 -3.30
N LEU A 109 2.49 -0.07 -4.50
CA LEU A 109 2.60 -0.92 -5.69
C LEU A 109 3.74 -1.93 -5.53
N SER A 110 4.93 -1.48 -5.15
CA SER A 110 6.08 -2.37 -4.93
C SER A 110 5.81 -3.39 -3.83
N GLY A 111 5.13 -2.99 -2.76
CA GLY A 111 4.73 -3.90 -1.68
C GLY A 111 3.79 -4.99 -2.15
N ILE A 112 2.72 -4.63 -2.88
CA ILE A 112 1.76 -5.60 -3.43
C ILE A 112 2.46 -6.56 -4.39
N VAL A 113 3.28 -6.05 -5.32
CA VAL A 113 3.98 -6.89 -6.30
C VAL A 113 4.90 -7.90 -5.62
N GLN A 114 5.68 -7.48 -4.62
CA GLN A 114 6.56 -8.40 -3.89
C GLN A 114 5.78 -9.49 -3.15
N VAL A 115 4.65 -9.15 -2.52
CA VAL A 115 3.77 -10.14 -1.87
C VAL A 115 3.18 -11.11 -2.90
N LEU A 116 2.74 -10.62 -4.05
CA LEU A 116 2.24 -11.46 -5.14
C LEU A 116 3.31 -12.42 -5.67
N VAL A 117 4.54 -11.95 -5.91
CA VAL A 117 5.66 -12.80 -6.33
C VAL A 117 5.97 -13.87 -5.28
N ASN A 118 6.01 -13.50 -3.99
CA ASN A 118 6.26 -14.45 -2.92
C ASN A 118 5.19 -15.55 -2.85
N VAL A 119 3.92 -15.18 -2.93
CA VAL A 119 2.82 -16.16 -2.82
C VAL A 119 2.64 -16.98 -4.09
N LEU A 120 2.65 -16.33 -5.26
CA LEU A 120 2.28 -16.97 -6.53
C LEU A 120 3.46 -17.64 -7.22
N THR A 121 4.67 -17.09 -7.09
CA THR A 121 5.88 -17.61 -7.76
C THR A 121 6.70 -18.48 -6.82
N PHE A 122 6.96 -18.01 -5.61
CA PHE A 122 7.78 -18.75 -4.64
C PHE A 122 6.97 -19.66 -3.70
N ASN A 123 5.65 -19.71 -3.90
CA ASN A 123 4.73 -20.55 -3.13
C ASN A 123 4.84 -20.37 -1.60
N LYS A 124 5.26 -19.17 -1.14
CA LYS A 124 5.33 -18.83 0.27
C LYS A 124 3.92 -18.68 0.84
N ASN A 125 3.78 -18.92 2.14
CA ASN A 125 2.52 -18.64 2.81
C ASN A 125 2.31 -17.12 2.92
N LEU A 126 1.05 -16.68 3.10
CA LEU A 126 0.73 -15.24 3.10
C LEU A 126 1.41 -14.52 4.28
N SER A 127 1.42 -15.13 5.48
CA SER A 127 2.01 -14.50 6.67
C SER A 127 3.51 -14.26 6.52
N GLU A 128 4.24 -15.26 6.04
CA GLU A 128 5.66 -15.16 5.72
C GLU A 128 5.90 -14.09 4.64
N SER A 129 5.07 -14.07 3.59
CA SER A 129 5.20 -13.10 2.51
C SER A 129 5.01 -11.66 2.98
N LEU A 130 4.13 -11.43 3.97
CA LEU A 130 3.92 -10.12 4.57
C LEU A 130 5.04 -9.72 5.54
N SER A 131 5.71 -10.67 6.20
CA SER A 131 6.80 -10.38 7.13
C SER A 131 8.13 -10.07 6.47
N LEU A 132 8.35 -10.53 5.23
CA LEU A 132 9.59 -10.26 4.49
C LEU A 132 9.80 -8.75 4.28
N GLY A 133 11.07 -8.33 4.37
CA GLY A 133 11.51 -6.98 4.04
C GLY A 133 11.16 -6.61 2.60
N ARG A 134 10.88 -5.32 2.36
CA ARG A 134 10.48 -4.80 1.04
C ARG A 134 11.53 -3.85 0.49
N LEU A 135 11.60 -3.82 -0.84
CA LEU A 135 12.36 -2.83 -1.59
C LEU A 135 11.44 -1.94 -2.46
N HIS A 136 11.88 -0.72 -2.74
CA HIS A 136 11.21 0.20 -3.66
C HIS A 136 12.24 1.06 -4.43
N PRO A 137 12.30 0.97 -5.76
CA PRO A 137 13.15 1.83 -6.57
C PRO A 137 12.59 3.26 -6.65
N GLN A 138 13.31 4.23 -6.11
CA GLN A 138 13.00 5.66 -6.25
C GLN A 138 13.67 6.22 -7.49
N LEU A 139 12.95 6.21 -8.62
CA LEU A 139 13.49 6.56 -9.93
C LEU A 139 14.02 8.00 -10.01
N GLN A 140 13.43 8.95 -9.29
CA GLN A 140 13.81 10.36 -9.36
C GLN A 140 15.14 10.67 -8.65
N SER A 141 15.36 10.08 -7.48
CA SER A 141 16.64 10.19 -6.75
C SER A 141 17.67 9.16 -7.19
N ASN A 142 17.27 8.20 -8.03
CA ASN A 142 18.07 7.04 -8.42
C ASN A 142 18.63 6.29 -7.20
N THR A 143 17.77 6.05 -6.22
CA THR A 143 18.08 5.28 -5.00
C THR A 143 17.13 4.08 -4.88
N LEU A 144 17.58 3.03 -4.19
CA LEU A 144 16.77 1.87 -3.87
C LEU A 144 16.47 1.90 -2.38
N GLN A 145 15.21 2.13 -2.01
CA GLN A 145 14.79 2.10 -0.62
C GLN A 145 14.52 0.66 -0.18
N VAL A 146 14.96 0.30 1.01
CA VAL A 146 14.70 -1.00 1.63
C VAL A 146 14.24 -0.84 3.08
N ASP A 147 13.40 -1.76 3.57
CA ASP A 147 12.97 -1.81 4.97
C ASP A 147 14.15 -1.98 5.93
N SER A 148 13.97 -1.63 7.21
CA SER A 148 14.94 -1.90 8.29
C SER A 148 15.23 -3.39 8.44
N GLU A 149 14.21 -4.23 8.22
CA GLU A 149 14.28 -5.69 8.30
C GLU A 149 14.80 -6.35 7.02
N PHE A 150 15.19 -5.56 6.01
CA PHE A 150 15.80 -6.11 4.80
C PHE A 150 17.18 -6.70 5.14
N PRO A 151 17.49 -7.94 4.72
CA PRO A 151 18.74 -8.61 5.10
C PRO A 151 19.98 -7.82 4.68
N GLU A 152 20.94 -7.65 5.59
CA GLU A 152 22.16 -6.90 5.30
C GLU A 152 23.00 -7.53 4.19
N GLU A 153 23.02 -8.87 4.12
CA GLU A 153 23.68 -9.61 3.03
C GLU A 153 23.11 -9.24 1.65
N ASP A 154 21.78 -9.06 1.55
CA ASP A 154 21.12 -8.65 0.31
C ASP A 154 21.41 -7.18 -0.02
N VAL A 155 21.52 -6.32 1.00
CA VAL A 155 21.93 -4.91 0.83
C VAL A 155 23.34 -4.83 0.25
N GLU A 156 24.30 -5.55 0.85
CA GLU A 156 25.68 -5.61 0.36
C GLU A 156 25.74 -6.10 -1.09
N LEU A 157 24.95 -7.13 -1.41
CA LEU A 157 24.84 -7.67 -2.75
C LEU A 157 24.28 -6.65 -3.77
N LEU A 158 23.29 -5.85 -3.37
CA LEU A 158 22.73 -4.78 -4.21
C LEU A 158 23.72 -3.63 -4.42
N VAL A 159 24.45 -3.24 -3.36
CA VAL A 159 25.51 -2.22 -3.45
C VAL A 159 26.65 -2.69 -4.35
N ALA A 160 27.06 -3.96 -4.24
CA ALA A 160 28.07 -4.55 -5.11
C ALA A 160 27.66 -4.57 -6.59
N ARG A 161 26.35 -4.60 -6.87
CA ARG A 161 25.78 -4.44 -8.22
C ARG A 161 25.60 -2.99 -8.67
N GLY A 162 26.02 -2.02 -7.86
CA GLY A 162 26.01 -0.60 -8.20
C GLY A 162 24.76 0.17 -7.76
N HIS A 163 23.86 -0.45 -6.99
CA HIS A 163 22.71 0.27 -6.46
C HIS A 163 23.09 1.18 -5.29
N ARG A 164 22.50 2.39 -5.25
CA ARG A 164 22.55 3.26 -4.08
C ARG A 164 21.40 2.90 -3.15
N VAL A 165 21.68 2.08 -2.14
CA VAL A 165 20.66 1.59 -1.20
C VAL A 165 20.47 2.56 -0.04
N ASP A 166 19.21 2.83 0.30
CA ASP A 166 18.79 3.69 1.40
C ASP A 166 17.87 2.89 2.33
N LYS A 167 18.27 2.73 3.59
CA LYS A 167 17.50 1.92 4.56
C LYS A 167 16.52 2.83 5.29
N VAL A 168 15.23 2.52 5.19
CA VAL A 168 14.14 3.25 5.82
C VAL A 168 13.39 2.34 6.79
N GLN A 169 12.69 2.91 7.78
CA GLN A 169 11.98 2.11 8.77
C GLN A 169 10.92 1.19 8.13
N VAL A 170 10.05 1.76 7.28
CA VAL A 170 9.01 1.02 6.55
C VAL A 170 8.83 1.62 5.15
N VAL A 171 9.02 0.80 4.13
CA VAL A 171 8.77 1.12 2.72
C VAL A 171 7.27 1.13 2.44
N SER A 172 6.58 0.05 2.79
CA SER A 172 5.12 -0.05 2.65
C SER A 172 4.53 -1.00 3.69
N VAL A 173 3.22 -0.94 3.87
CA VAL A 173 2.45 -1.83 4.76
C VAL A 173 1.39 -2.51 3.93
N VAL A 174 1.40 -3.84 3.89
CA VAL A 174 0.48 -4.65 3.07
C VAL A 174 -0.35 -5.53 4.00
N HIS A 175 -1.67 -5.48 3.86
CA HIS A 175 -2.56 -6.45 4.51
C HIS A 175 -3.11 -7.39 3.45
N GLY A 176 -3.53 -8.58 3.89
CA GLY A 176 -4.09 -9.53 2.97
C GLY A 176 -5.08 -10.50 3.59
N ALA A 177 -5.92 -11.06 2.75
CA ALA A 177 -6.64 -12.29 3.04
C ALA A 177 -6.29 -13.34 1.97
N ARG A 178 -6.20 -14.60 2.40
CA ARG A 178 -6.01 -15.74 1.52
C ARG A 178 -7.07 -16.77 1.81
N ARG A 179 -7.67 -17.31 0.76
CA ARG A 179 -8.49 -18.51 0.85
C ARG A 179 -7.73 -19.69 0.27
N THR A 180 -7.78 -20.80 0.99
CA THR A 180 -7.38 -22.13 0.53
C THR A 180 -8.62 -23.03 0.48
N ASN A 181 -8.44 -24.30 0.11
CA ASN A 181 -9.54 -25.27 0.12
C ASN A 181 -10.10 -25.55 1.53
N SER A 182 -9.37 -25.19 2.60
CA SER A 182 -9.68 -25.64 3.96
C SER A 182 -9.94 -24.51 4.95
N PHE A 183 -9.60 -23.27 4.62
CA PHE A 183 -9.81 -22.12 5.49
C PHE A 183 -9.63 -20.80 4.72
N ILE A 184 -10.19 -19.74 5.29
CA ILE A 184 -9.97 -18.35 4.92
C ILE A 184 -9.18 -17.69 6.04
N ILE A 185 -8.04 -17.09 5.72
CA ILE A 185 -7.19 -16.38 6.68
C ILE A 185 -7.02 -14.91 6.29
N GLY A 186 -7.36 -14.01 7.20
CA GLY A 186 -6.98 -12.60 7.16
C GLY A 186 -5.69 -12.39 7.95
N VAL A 187 -4.71 -11.73 7.32
CA VAL A 187 -3.38 -11.49 7.89
C VAL A 187 -3.05 -10.00 7.78
N LYS A 188 -2.67 -9.42 8.92
CA LYS A 188 -2.14 -8.06 8.97
C LYS A 188 -0.64 -8.05 8.66
N ASP A 189 -0.14 -6.89 8.26
CA ASP A 189 1.31 -6.66 8.21
C ASP A 189 1.86 -6.65 9.64
N PRO A 190 2.96 -7.35 9.95
CA PRO A 190 3.58 -7.25 11.27
C PRO A 190 4.04 -5.82 11.62
N ARG A 191 4.28 -4.97 10.61
CA ARG A 191 4.67 -3.56 10.79
C ARG A 191 3.51 -2.65 11.19
N SER A 192 2.25 -3.12 11.11
CA SER A 192 1.08 -2.35 11.54
C SER A 192 0.73 -2.65 12.99
N ALA A 193 0.69 -1.61 13.81
CA ALA A 193 0.30 -1.68 15.22
C ALA A 193 -1.22 -1.82 15.41
N ASP A 194 -2.01 -1.29 14.48
CA ASP A 194 -3.44 -1.00 14.63
C ASP A 194 -4.36 -1.84 13.72
N ALA A 195 -3.82 -2.78 12.96
CA ALA A 195 -4.61 -3.71 12.15
C ALA A 195 -4.97 -5.00 12.91
N ALA A 196 -6.02 -5.67 12.45
CA ALA A 196 -6.45 -6.99 12.90
C ALA A 196 -6.77 -7.90 11.71
N GLY A 197 -6.62 -9.21 11.91
CA GLY A 197 -6.99 -10.25 10.96
C GLY A 197 -7.68 -11.39 11.71
N ALA A 198 -8.55 -12.12 11.01
CA ALA A 198 -9.27 -13.26 11.57
C ALA A 198 -9.18 -14.45 10.62
N THR A 199 -9.21 -15.66 11.19
CA THR A 199 -9.24 -16.92 10.44
C THR A 199 -10.61 -17.55 10.62
N ILE A 200 -11.17 -18.04 9.52
CA ILE A 200 -12.43 -18.79 9.47
C ILE A 200 -12.12 -20.15 8.84
N LEU A 201 -12.60 -21.22 9.47
CA LEU A 201 -12.51 -22.60 8.98
C LEU A 201 -13.64 -22.89 7.99
#